data_AF-A0A7V6XKX3-F1
#
_entry.id   AF-A0A7V6XKX3-F1
#
_cell.length_a   1.000
_cell.length_b   1.000
_cell.length_c   1.000
_cell.angle_alpha   90.00
_cell.angle_beta   90.00
_cell.angle_gamma   90.00
#
_symmetry.space_group_name_H-M   'P 1'
#
loop_
_entity.id
_entity.type
_entity.pdbx_description
1 polymer ?
#
loop_
_entity_poly.entity_id
_entity_poly.type
_entity_poly.pdbx_seq_one_letter_code
_entity_poly.pdbx_strand_id
1 'polypeptide(L)'
;MINLIVINAKKHKKEEDIALKLLRKIPPQLWMLWGIESSGNIQMYLSKSHIFFMLKSLPVYKALLLIFTFPLWYIKSKQNLKLSTGMICEREGKHFVLLAPANSNKTEFSSLENKLFYRFRCPYLTFERNACNILLGVFVSSVMLPYWLKNGLVIFCSDEVLGVKFLKTTSLTLLKGGTYKEIVDYFSENVGKEEFAYNYVKGYWTVRYLEEEHPGFLKETFKSYKGKDVVRMIVEKLGLDTTDDEKMWGQLDEFLYNHFEYLLETE
;
A
#
# COMPACT_ATOMS: atom_id res chain seq x y z
N MET A 1 -15.22 4.59 -16.22
CA MET A 1 -14.46 5.83 -16.53
C MET A 1 -13.90 6.38 -15.23
N ILE A 2 -12.59 6.70 -15.18
CA ILE A 2 -11.94 7.26 -13.99
C ILE A 2 -11.95 8.78 -14.13
N ASN A 3 -12.44 9.49 -13.11
CA ASN A 3 -12.41 10.95 -13.07
C ASN A 3 -11.42 11.39 -11.98
N LEU A 4 -10.42 12.19 -12.32
CA LEU A 4 -9.45 12.74 -11.37
C LEU A 4 -9.61 14.26 -11.28
N ILE A 5 -9.81 14.75 -10.07
CA ILE A 5 -9.77 16.18 -9.76
C ILE A 5 -8.57 16.44 -8.86
N VAL A 6 -7.62 17.27 -9.31
CA VAL A 6 -6.43 17.64 -8.53
C VAL A 6 -6.63 19.02 -7.89
N ILE A 7 -6.66 19.03 -6.56
CA ILE A 7 -6.72 20.25 -5.75
C ILE A 7 -5.30 20.76 -5.49
N ASN A 8 -5.12 22.07 -5.67
CA ASN A 8 -3.83 22.78 -5.68
C ASN A 8 -2.93 22.51 -6.92
N ALA A 9 -3.50 21.97 -7.99
CA ALA A 9 -2.86 21.72 -9.30
C ALA A 9 -1.94 22.86 -9.78
N LYS A 10 -2.42 24.11 -9.77
CA LYS A 10 -1.67 25.28 -10.26
C LYS A 10 -0.29 25.47 -9.62
N LYS A 11 -0.09 25.02 -8.37
CA LYS A 11 1.19 25.13 -7.65
C LYS A 11 2.08 23.90 -7.82
N HIS A 12 1.54 22.80 -8.33
CA HIS A 12 2.16 21.47 -8.36
C HIS A 12 1.90 20.76 -9.70
N LYS A 13 2.07 21.50 -10.81
CA LYS A 13 1.73 21.03 -12.16
C LYS A 13 2.48 19.75 -12.55
N LYS A 14 3.77 19.65 -12.20
CA LYS A 14 4.57 18.47 -12.52
C LYS A 14 4.09 17.23 -11.76
N GLU A 15 3.72 17.39 -10.49
CA GLU A 15 3.11 16.32 -9.68
C GLU A 15 1.74 15.89 -10.23
N GLU A 16 0.93 16.84 -10.70
CA GLU A 16 -0.33 16.56 -11.40
C GLU A 16 -0.11 15.76 -12.69
N ASP A 17 0.84 16.17 -13.53
CA ASP A 17 1.18 15.46 -14.77
C ASP A 17 1.62 14.02 -14.49
N ILE A 18 2.40 13.80 -13.42
CA ILE A 18 2.80 12.47 -12.95
C ILE A 18 1.56 11.66 -12.53
N ALA A 19 0.68 12.22 -11.71
CA ALA A 19 -0.54 11.54 -11.27
C ALA A 19 -1.44 11.14 -12.44
N LEU A 20 -1.62 12.04 -13.42
CA LEU A 20 -2.40 11.77 -14.64
C LEU A 20 -1.76 10.67 -15.50
N LYS A 21 -0.43 10.65 -15.61
CA LYS A 21 0.30 9.57 -16.31
C LYS A 21 0.11 8.23 -15.60
N LEU A 22 0.17 8.19 -14.27
CA LEU A 22 -0.06 6.97 -13.50
C LEU A 22 -1.48 6.43 -13.67
N LEU A 23 -2.49 7.29 -13.71
CA LEU A 23 -3.87 6.87 -13.96
C LEU A 23 -4.10 6.23 -15.34
N ARG A 24 -3.22 6.49 -16.32
CA ARG A 24 -3.26 5.82 -17.62
C ARG A 24 -2.57 4.46 -17.60
N LYS A 25 -1.59 4.27 -16.72
CA LYS A 25 -0.78 3.05 -16.62
C LYS A 25 -1.33 2.01 -15.65
N ILE A 26 -1.88 2.44 -14.51
CA ILE A 26 -2.31 1.54 -13.44
C ILE A 26 -3.50 0.65 -13.87
N PRO A 27 -4.60 1.17 -14.44
CA PRO A 27 -5.75 0.36 -14.82
C PRO A 27 -5.44 -0.82 -15.75
N PRO A 28 -4.71 -0.65 -16.87
CA PRO A 28 -4.41 -1.79 -17.74
C PRO A 28 -3.53 -2.83 -17.03
N GLN A 29 -2.59 -2.41 -16.17
CA GLN A 29 -1.76 -3.34 -15.42
C GLN A 29 -2.57 -4.17 -14.42
N LEU A 30 -3.46 -3.52 -13.65
CA LEU A 30 -4.35 -4.20 -12.70
C LEU A 30 -5.30 -5.19 -13.39
N TRP A 31 -5.84 -4.80 -14.55
CA TRP A 31 -6.69 -5.70 -15.34
C TRP A 31 -5.89 -6.89 -15.89
N MET A 32 -4.68 -6.64 -16.39
CA MET A 32 -3.82 -7.67 -16.94
C MET A 32 -3.47 -8.71 -15.87
N LEU A 33 -2.87 -8.25 -14.76
CA LEU A 33 -2.42 -9.11 -13.66
C LEU A 33 -3.59 -9.79 -12.97
N TRP A 34 -4.63 -9.04 -12.60
CA TRP A 34 -5.58 -9.48 -11.58
C TRP A 34 -7.05 -9.35 -11.98
N GLY A 35 -7.34 -8.87 -13.19
CA GLY A 35 -8.72 -8.65 -13.64
C GLY A 35 -9.47 -7.62 -12.81
N ILE A 36 -8.76 -6.77 -12.06
CA ILE A 36 -9.39 -5.75 -11.21
C ILE A 36 -9.80 -4.57 -12.09
N GLU A 37 -11.09 -4.31 -12.17
CA GLU A 37 -11.61 -3.12 -12.83
C GLU A 37 -11.30 -1.87 -12.01
N SER A 38 -10.66 -0.90 -12.66
CA SER A 38 -10.40 0.41 -12.06
C SER A 38 -11.49 1.38 -12.47
N SER A 39 -12.38 1.73 -11.54
CA SER A 39 -13.39 2.75 -11.75
C SER A 39 -13.55 3.61 -10.49
N GLY A 40 -13.99 4.85 -10.67
CA GLY A 40 -14.27 5.73 -9.53
C GLY A 40 -13.97 7.20 -9.78
N ASN A 41 -14.52 8.02 -8.89
CA ASN A 41 -14.21 9.44 -8.81
C ASN A 41 -13.12 9.64 -7.76
N ILE A 42 -11.93 10.06 -8.20
CA ILE A 42 -10.78 10.31 -7.34
C ILE A 42 -10.59 11.81 -7.22
N GLN A 43 -10.56 12.32 -5.99
CA GLN A 43 -10.22 13.69 -5.69
C GLN A 43 -8.90 13.73 -4.93
N MET A 44 -7.86 14.20 -5.60
CA MET A 44 -6.49 14.23 -5.10
C MET A 44 -6.14 15.62 -4.57
N TYR A 45 -5.53 15.68 -3.40
CA TYR A 45 -5.08 16.89 -2.75
C TYR A 45 -3.56 16.87 -2.66
N LEU A 46 -2.91 17.82 -3.32
CA LEU A 46 -1.47 18.04 -3.20
C LEU A 46 -1.26 19.02 -2.04
N SER A 47 -0.93 18.48 -0.86
CA SER A 47 -0.81 19.26 0.38
C SER A 47 0.02 18.54 1.44
N LYS A 48 0.65 19.32 2.33
CA LYS A 48 1.33 18.78 3.53
C LYS A 48 0.40 18.63 4.73
N SER A 49 -0.81 19.22 4.68
CA SER A 49 -1.72 19.31 5.82
C SER A 49 -2.76 18.19 5.80
N HIS A 50 -2.57 17.19 6.66
CA HIS A 50 -3.56 16.13 6.92
C HIS A 50 -4.86 16.69 7.48
N ILE A 51 -4.79 17.71 8.34
CA ILE A 51 -5.99 18.36 8.93
C ILE A 51 -6.85 18.99 7.83
N PHE A 52 -6.22 19.74 6.92
CA PHE A 52 -6.90 20.35 5.80
C PHE A 52 -7.59 19.30 4.92
N PHE A 53 -6.87 18.21 4.62
CA PHE A 53 -7.43 17.10 3.85
C PHE A 53 -8.63 16.43 4.54
N MET A 54 -8.53 16.13 5.83
CA MET A 54 -9.62 15.51 6.61
C MET A 54 -10.86 16.39 6.64
N LEU A 55 -10.71 17.69 6.84
CA LEU A 55 -11.84 18.63 6.84
C LEU A 55 -12.47 18.80 5.45
N LYS A 56 -11.65 18.81 4.39
CA LYS A 56 -12.13 19.02 3.02
C LYS A 56 -12.70 17.78 2.35
N SER A 57 -12.39 16.59 2.85
CA SER A 57 -12.94 15.32 2.37
C SER A 57 -14.28 14.95 3.01
N LEU A 58 -14.76 15.73 4.00
CA LEU A 58 -16.01 15.49 4.70
C LEU A 58 -17.11 16.47 4.26
N PRO A 59 -18.39 16.04 4.24
CA PRO A 59 -19.52 16.95 4.24
C PRO A 59 -19.43 17.95 5.39
N VAL A 60 -19.95 19.17 5.20
CA VAL A 60 -19.80 20.29 6.14
C VAL A 60 -20.22 19.92 7.57
N TYR A 61 -21.36 19.23 7.73
CA TYR A 61 -21.85 18.82 9.04
C TYR A 61 -20.93 17.81 9.75
N LYS A 62 -20.33 16.86 9.01
CA LYS A 62 -19.33 15.92 9.57
C LYS A 62 -18.01 16.61 9.87
N ALA A 63 -17.61 17.60 9.06
CA ALA A 63 -16.41 18.39 9.32
C ALA A 63 -16.55 19.19 10.63
N LEU A 64 -17.74 19.74 10.93
CA LEU A 64 -18.03 20.40 12.21
C LEU A 64 -17.93 19.44 13.40
N LEU A 65 -18.52 18.24 13.29
CA LEU A 65 -18.40 17.20 14.32
C LEU A 65 -16.95 16.75 14.53
N LEU A 66 -16.18 16.65 13.44
CA LEU A 66 -14.76 16.32 13.51
C LEU A 66 -14.04 17.34 14.38
N ILE A 67 -14.27 18.65 14.22
CA ILE A 67 -13.57 19.69 15.00
C ILE A 67 -13.65 19.45 16.53
N PHE A 68 -14.76 18.92 17.03
CA PHE A 68 -14.93 18.62 18.46
C PHE A 68 -14.18 17.35 18.92
N THR A 69 -14.09 16.33 18.06
CA THR A 69 -13.45 15.05 18.37
C THR A 69 -11.98 14.98 17.95
N PHE A 70 -11.59 15.86 17.03
CA PHE A 70 -10.29 15.90 16.36
C PHE A 70 -9.12 16.11 17.31
N PRO A 71 -9.17 16.95 18.36
CA PRO A 71 -8.02 17.18 19.23
C PRO A 71 -7.53 15.90 19.90
N LEU A 72 -8.45 15.10 20.44
CA LEU A 72 -8.14 13.83 21.12
C LEU A 72 -7.55 12.81 20.15
N TRP A 73 -8.18 12.64 18.98
CA TRP A 73 -7.69 11.72 17.96
C TRP A 73 -6.35 12.16 17.36
N TYR A 74 -6.17 13.46 17.12
CA TYR A 74 -4.95 14.02 16.56
C TYR A 74 -3.78 13.83 17.51
N ILE A 75 -3.94 14.05 18.82
CA ILE A 75 -2.88 13.82 19.80
C ILE A 75 -2.39 12.37 19.74
N LYS A 76 -3.31 11.40 19.68
CA LYS A 76 -2.99 9.98 19.54
C LYS A 76 -2.30 9.64 18.22
N SER A 77 -2.76 10.23 17.11
CA SER A 77 -2.34 9.84 15.75
C SER A 77 -1.21 10.70 15.17
N LYS A 78 -0.80 11.78 15.84
CA LYS A 78 0.14 12.79 15.31
C LYS A 78 1.47 12.20 14.87
N GLN A 79 1.98 11.20 15.59
CA GLN A 79 3.26 10.57 15.24
C GLN A 79 3.17 9.83 13.90
N ASN A 80 2.13 9.02 13.71
CA ASN A 80 1.90 8.27 12.47
C ASN A 80 1.56 9.21 11.29
N LEU A 81 0.79 10.27 11.54
CA LEU A 81 0.47 11.31 10.54
C LEU A 81 1.69 12.12 10.09
N LYS A 82 2.67 12.34 10.98
CA LYS A 82 3.92 13.01 10.61
C LYS A 82 4.74 12.20 9.62
N LEU A 83 4.79 10.88 9.81
CA LEU A 83 5.54 9.95 8.95
C LEU A 83 4.85 9.69 7.61
N SER A 84 3.51 9.72 7.58
CA SER A 84 2.76 9.45 6.36
C SER A 84 3.02 10.48 5.23
N THR A 85 3.31 9.98 4.03
CA THR A 85 3.48 10.78 2.80
C THR A 85 2.17 10.94 2.03
N GLY A 86 1.09 10.29 2.47
CA GLY A 86 -0.24 10.45 1.90
C GLY A 86 -1.31 9.59 2.56
N MET A 87 -2.57 9.82 2.21
CA MET A 87 -3.72 9.22 2.89
C MET A 87 -4.82 8.93 1.89
N ILE A 88 -5.55 7.83 2.10
CA ILE A 88 -6.72 7.46 1.31
C ILE A 88 -7.93 7.49 2.23
N CYS A 89 -9.04 8.06 1.75
CA CYS A 89 -10.33 8.02 2.41
C CYS A 89 -11.41 7.74 1.38
N GLU A 90 -12.31 6.80 1.66
CA GLU A 90 -13.51 6.58 0.87
C GLU A 90 -14.72 7.18 1.59
N ARG A 91 -15.52 7.96 0.86
CA ARG A 91 -16.76 8.57 1.36
C ARG A 91 -17.79 8.59 0.23
N GLU A 92 -18.95 7.96 0.46
CA GLU A 92 -20.11 8.03 -0.44
C GLU A 92 -19.76 7.67 -1.89
N GLY A 93 -18.97 6.61 -2.10
CA GLY A 93 -18.53 6.15 -3.43
C GLY A 93 -17.50 7.05 -4.12
N LYS A 94 -16.90 8.01 -3.42
CA LYS A 94 -15.80 8.85 -3.90
C LYS A 94 -14.53 8.57 -3.10
N HIS A 95 -13.40 8.54 -3.79
CA HIS A 95 -12.09 8.37 -3.18
C HIS A 95 -11.39 9.72 -3.05
N PHE A 96 -11.02 10.06 -1.83
CA PHE A 96 -10.25 11.25 -1.50
C PHE A 96 -8.82 10.80 -1.21
N VAL A 97 -7.86 11.44 -1.87
CA VAL A 97 -6.45 11.09 -1.79
C VAL A 97 -5.65 12.32 -1.37
N LEU A 98 -4.82 12.19 -0.33
CA LEU A 98 -3.80 13.16 0.03
C LEU A 98 -2.45 12.67 -0.46
N LEU A 99 -1.70 13.54 -1.12
CA LEU A 99 -0.31 13.32 -1.47
C LEU A 99 0.54 14.52 -1.04
N ALA A 100 1.61 14.24 -0.31
CA ALA A 100 2.61 15.25 0.02
C ALA A 100 3.39 15.63 -1.26
N PRO A 101 3.59 16.94 -1.55
CA PRO A 101 4.36 17.37 -2.72
C PRO A 101 5.82 16.88 -2.69
N ALA A 102 6.46 16.78 -3.86
CA ALA A 102 7.80 16.20 -4.02
C ALA A 102 8.86 16.89 -3.14
N ASN A 103 8.84 18.23 -3.07
CA ASN A 103 9.76 19.03 -2.25
C ASN A 103 9.23 19.28 -0.83
N SER A 104 8.34 18.42 -0.33
CA SER A 104 8.03 18.43 1.09
C SER A 104 9.24 17.86 1.84
N ASN A 105 9.86 18.67 2.71
CA ASN A 105 11.05 18.34 3.53
C ASN A 105 10.87 17.15 4.51
N LYS A 106 10.11 16.11 4.15
CA LYS A 106 10.08 14.83 4.85
C LYS A 106 11.28 14.01 4.40
N THR A 107 12.47 14.50 4.75
CA THR A 107 13.78 13.97 4.34
C THR A 107 14.40 13.01 5.35
N GLU A 108 13.62 12.48 6.29
CA GLU A 108 14.08 11.39 7.15
C GLU A 108 13.22 10.17 6.86
N PHE A 109 13.65 9.41 5.85
CA PHE A 109 13.30 7.99 5.80
C PHE A 109 13.67 7.40 7.17
N SER A 110 12.72 6.73 7.79
CA SER A 110 13.04 6.01 9.03
C SER A 110 14.16 5.01 8.76
N SER A 111 14.96 4.68 9.77
CA SER A 111 16.01 3.64 9.67
C SER A 111 15.45 2.34 9.05
N LEU A 112 14.19 2.04 9.33
CA LEU A 112 13.47 0.90 8.80
C LEU A 112 13.16 1.02 7.29
N GLU A 113 12.64 2.15 6.83
CA GLU A 113 12.38 2.32 5.40
C GLU A 113 13.67 2.27 4.57
N ASN A 114 14.79 2.74 5.12
CA ASN A 114 16.10 2.59 4.49
C ASN A 114 16.58 1.12 4.41
N LYS A 115 16.17 0.28 5.36
CA LYS A 115 16.42 -1.17 5.33
C LYS A 115 15.56 -1.86 4.27
N LEU A 116 14.33 -1.40 4.07
CA LEU A 116 13.37 -2.03 3.16
C LEU A 116 13.49 -1.58 1.71
N PHE A 117 13.64 -0.27 1.46
CA PHE A 117 13.46 0.30 0.13
C PHE A 117 14.75 0.93 -0.40
N TYR A 118 14.91 0.92 -1.72
CA TYR A 118 15.92 1.74 -2.37
C TYR A 118 15.60 3.22 -2.25
N ARG A 119 16.65 4.03 -2.05
CA ARG A 119 16.54 5.49 -1.91
C ARG A 119 16.77 6.16 -3.25
N PHE A 120 15.81 7.01 -3.64
CA PHE A 120 15.97 7.87 -4.82
C PHE A 120 16.48 9.23 -4.40
N ARG A 121 17.48 9.73 -5.12
CA ARG A 121 17.98 11.11 -4.95
C ARG A 121 17.00 12.14 -5.51
N CYS A 122 16.24 11.76 -6.54
CA CYS A 122 15.27 12.65 -7.19
C CYS A 122 13.94 12.68 -6.39
N PRO A 123 13.51 13.84 -5.86
CA PRO A 123 12.25 13.94 -5.11
C PRO A 123 11.02 13.56 -5.93
N TYR A 124 11.05 13.77 -7.25
CA TYR A 124 9.94 13.42 -8.14
C TYR A 124 9.79 11.91 -8.36
N LEU A 125 10.88 11.12 -8.28
CA LEU A 125 10.77 9.66 -8.33
C LEU A 125 10.15 9.12 -7.05
N THR A 126 10.54 9.68 -5.90
CA THR A 126 9.90 9.36 -4.60
C THR A 126 8.43 9.72 -4.62
N PHE A 127 8.07 10.89 -5.18
CA PHE A 127 6.69 11.28 -5.38
C PHE A 127 5.93 10.33 -6.31
N GLU A 128 6.50 9.99 -7.48
CA GLU A 128 5.89 9.07 -8.46
C GLU A 128 5.60 7.71 -7.83
N ARG A 129 6.55 7.14 -7.07
CA ARG A 129 6.35 5.90 -6.30
C ARG A 129 5.21 6.03 -5.29
N ASN A 130 5.23 7.06 -4.46
CA ASN A 130 4.20 7.23 -3.42
C ASN A 130 2.81 7.46 -4.03
N ALA A 131 2.74 8.25 -5.10
CA ALA A 131 1.51 8.47 -5.86
C ALA A 131 1.00 7.17 -6.49
N CYS A 132 1.89 6.37 -7.07
CA CYS A 132 1.57 5.06 -7.63
C CYS A 132 0.97 4.15 -6.55
N ASN A 133 1.66 4.00 -5.42
CA ASN A 133 1.21 3.14 -4.32
C ASN A 133 -0.16 3.55 -3.78
N ILE A 134 -0.39 4.85 -3.61
CA ILE A 134 -1.66 5.37 -3.10
C ILE A 134 -2.80 5.17 -4.11
N LEU A 135 -2.57 5.44 -5.39
CA LEU A 135 -3.57 5.21 -6.44
C LEU A 135 -3.88 3.72 -6.60
N LEU A 136 -2.87 2.85 -6.57
CA LEU A 136 -3.07 1.40 -6.53
C LEU A 136 -3.91 1.01 -5.30
N GLY A 137 -3.59 1.56 -4.14
CA GLY A 137 -4.32 1.33 -2.89
C GLY A 137 -5.81 1.72 -2.94
N VAL A 138 -6.18 2.67 -3.80
CA VAL A 138 -7.57 3.01 -4.12
C VAL A 138 -8.21 1.90 -4.96
N PHE A 139 -7.59 1.46 -6.05
CA PHE A 139 -8.22 0.49 -6.95
C PHE A 139 -8.34 -0.91 -6.34
N VAL A 140 -7.34 -1.35 -5.58
CA VAL A 140 -7.36 -2.67 -4.95
C VAL A 140 -8.25 -2.73 -3.70
N SER A 141 -8.81 -1.61 -3.23
CA SER A 141 -9.69 -1.61 -2.04
C SER A 141 -10.97 -2.42 -2.27
N SER A 142 -11.42 -2.54 -3.52
CA SER A 142 -12.62 -3.27 -3.93
C SER A 142 -12.59 -4.77 -3.64
N VAL A 143 -11.38 -5.35 -3.49
CA VAL A 143 -11.14 -6.76 -3.16
C VAL A 143 -11.18 -7.01 -1.65
N MET A 144 -11.15 -5.95 -0.83
CA MET A 144 -11.29 -6.00 0.65
C MET A 144 -10.23 -6.83 1.37
N LEU A 145 -9.03 -6.92 0.81
CA LEU A 145 -7.94 -7.76 1.31
C LEU A 145 -7.42 -7.30 2.68
N PRO A 146 -6.88 -8.24 3.50
CA PRO A 146 -6.17 -7.88 4.72
C PRO A 146 -4.96 -7.00 4.41
N TYR A 147 -4.54 -6.24 5.42
CA TYR A 147 -3.55 -5.18 5.26
C TYR A 147 -2.25 -5.65 4.61
N TRP A 148 -1.67 -6.76 5.09
CA TRP A 148 -0.40 -7.29 4.58
C TRP A 148 -0.48 -7.61 3.09
N LEU A 149 -1.52 -8.33 2.66
CA LEU A 149 -1.70 -8.75 1.27
C LEU A 149 -2.04 -7.56 0.37
N LYS A 150 -2.87 -6.63 0.86
CA LYS A 150 -3.17 -5.38 0.15
C LYS A 150 -1.89 -4.60 -0.16
N ASN A 151 -1.03 -4.40 0.84
CA ASN A 151 0.24 -3.68 0.64
C ASN A 151 1.18 -4.47 -0.27
N GLY A 152 1.21 -5.80 -0.17
CA GLY A 152 1.94 -6.67 -1.08
C GLY A 152 1.59 -6.43 -2.54
N LEU A 153 0.29 -6.46 -2.87
CA LEU A 153 -0.20 -6.17 -4.22
C LEU A 153 0.18 -4.76 -4.67
N VAL A 154 0.03 -3.78 -3.78
CA VAL A 154 0.35 -2.38 -4.10
C VAL A 154 1.84 -2.24 -4.46
N ILE A 155 2.75 -2.81 -3.69
CA ILE A 155 4.19 -2.70 -3.96
C ILE A 155 4.56 -3.46 -5.22
N PHE A 156 4.10 -4.71 -5.35
CA PHE A 156 4.38 -5.55 -6.52
C PHE A 156 3.91 -4.88 -7.81
N CYS A 157 2.66 -4.40 -7.85
CA CYS A 157 2.14 -3.74 -9.03
C CYS A 157 2.80 -2.37 -9.28
N SER A 158 3.29 -1.69 -8.24
CA SER A 158 4.08 -0.46 -8.40
C SER A 158 5.40 -0.72 -9.09
N ASP A 159 6.09 -1.82 -8.75
CA ASP A 159 7.30 -2.26 -9.44
C ASP A 159 7.02 -2.49 -10.94
N GLU A 160 5.92 -3.17 -11.27
CA GLU A 160 5.49 -3.43 -12.65
C GLU A 160 5.11 -2.16 -13.42
N VAL A 161 4.33 -1.26 -12.82
CA VAL A 161 3.87 -0.01 -13.46
C VAL A 161 5.03 0.95 -13.75
N LEU A 162 6.01 0.99 -12.85
CA LEU A 162 7.14 1.91 -12.89
C LEU A 162 8.39 1.28 -13.54
N GLY A 163 8.44 -0.04 -13.67
CA GLY A 163 9.58 -0.77 -14.23
C GLY A 163 10.83 -0.72 -13.36
N VAL A 164 10.66 -0.52 -12.04
CA VAL A 164 11.77 -0.37 -11.08
C VAL A 164 11.40 -1.12 -9.80
N LYS A 165 12.27 -2.03 -9.35
CA LYS A 165 12.11 -2.68 -8.05
C LYS A 165 12.36 -1.70 -6.91
N PHE A 166 11.37 -1.49 -6.06
CA PHE A 166 11.49 -0.58 -4.92
C PHE A 166 11.90 -1.26 -3.63
N LEU A 167 11.47 -2.50 -3.42
CA LEU A 167 11.81 -3.30 -2.25
C LEU A 167 13.16 -4.01 -2.48
N LYS A 168 14.05 -3.93 -1.50
CA LYS A 168 15.36 -4.60 -1.53
C LYS A 168 15.21 -6.09 -1.32
N THR A 169 16.07 -6.91 -1.93
CA THR A 169 16.05 -8.35 -1.69
C THR A 169 16.41 -8.66 -0.24
N THR A 170 17.33 -7.90 0.37
CA THR A 170 17.67 -8.02 1.80
C THR A 170 16.47 -7.93 2.76
N SER A 171 15.34 -7.36 2.32
CA SER A 171 14.10 -7.32 3.11
C SER A 171 13.54 -8.71 3.44
N LEU A 172 13.86 -9.74 2.64
CA LEU A 172 13.48 -11.13 2.85
C LEU A 172 13.93 -11.66 4.21
N THR A 173 15.03 -11.12 4.75
CA THR A 173 15.55 -11.49 6.08
C THR A 173 14.57 -11.25 7.23
N LEU A 174 13.55 -10.39 7.05
CA LEU A 174 12.48 -10.19 8.05
C LEU A 174 11.54 -11.38 8.18
N LEU A 175 11.54 -12.31 7.21
CA LEU A 175 10.78 -13.56 7.30
C LEU A 175 11.52 -14.63 8.12
N LYS A 176 12.80 -14.42 8.44
CA LYS A 176 13.61 -15.38 9.21
C LYS A 176 13.34 -15.29 10.71
N GLY A 177 12.39 -16.08 11.20
CA GLY A 177 12.21 -16.33 12.64
C GLY A 177 11.66 -15.16 13.45
N GLY A 178 10.96 -14.22 12.82
CA GLY A 178 10.32 -13.09 13.51
C GLY A 178 8.95 -13.46 14.10
N THR A 179 8.71 -13.16 15.37
CA THR A 179 7.37 -13.24 15.99
C THR A 179 6.60 -11.93 15.73
N TYR A 180 6.34 -11.62 14.47
CA TYR A 180 5.64 -10.39 14.09
C TYR A 180 4.14 -10.64 13.95
N LYS A 181 3.33 -9.68 14.44
CA LYS A 181 1.87 -9.79 14.40
C LYS A 181 1.30 -9.22 13.10
N GLU A 182 0.17 -9.79 12.68
CA GLU A 182 -0.65 -9.18 11.63
C GLU A 182 -1.14 -7.81 12.08
N ILE A 183 -1.07 -6.83 11.18
CA ILE A 183 -1.64 -5.50 11.39
C ILE A 183 -3.02 -5.44 10.75
N VAL A 184 -4.01 -4.93 11.48
CA VAL A 184 -5.36 -4.72 10.93
C VAL A 184 -5.42 -3.48 10.05
N ASP A 185 -4.82 -2.36 10.48
CA ASP A 185 -4.75 -1.11 9.71
C ASP A 185 -3.56 -0.21 10.08
N TYR A 186 -3.30 0.84 9.27
CA TYR A 186 -2.17 1.76 9.48
C TYR A 186 -2.29 2.63 10.74
N PHE A 187 -3.48 2.78 11.30
CA PHE A 187 -3.77 3.65 12.44
C PHE A 187 -4.06 2.87 13.73
N SER A 188 -3.94 1.55 13.71
CA SER A 188 -4.17 0.73 14.90
C SER A 188 -3.19 1.11 16.00
N GLU A 189 -3.73 1.25 17.21
CA GLU A 189 -2.95 1.62 18.39
C GLU A 189 -1.89 0.53 18.67
N ASN A 190 -0.66 0.95 19.04
CA ASN A 190 0.46 0.07 19.45
C ASN A 190 1.12 -0.81 18.38
N VAL A 191 1.03 -0.45 17.09
CA VAL A 191 1.83 -1.12 16.06
C VAL A 191 3.24 -0.55 16.00
N GLY A 192 4.24 -1.39 16.26
CA GLY A 192 5.64 -1.04 16.12
C GLY A 192 6.04 -0.91 14.64
N LYS A 193 7.15 -0.21 14.40
CA LYS A 193 7.64 0.00 13.03
C LYS A 193 8.01 -1.33 12.38
N GLU A 194 8.58 -2.28 13.12
CA GLU A 194 9.01 -3.57 12.57
C GLU A 194 7.84 -4.43 12.08
N GLU A 195 6.71 -4.41 12.79
CA GLU A 195 5.49 -5.06 12.35
C GLU A 195 4.99 -4.47 11.02
N PHE A 196 5.10 -3.15 10.84
CA PHE A 196 4.77 -2.52 9.55
C PHE A 196 5.67 -3.06 8.44
N ALA A 197 6.97 -3.12 8.68
CA ALA A 197 7.92 -3.65 7.70
C ALA A 197 7.64 -5.11 7.36
N TYR A 198 7.44 -5.93 8.37
CA TYR A 198 7.13 -7.35 8.21
C TYR A 198 5.89 -7.55 7.33
N ASN A 199 4.78 -6.87 7.63
CA ASN A 199 3.54 -7.02 6.87
C ASN A 199 3.69 -6.58 5.39
N TYR A 200 4.53 -5.57 5.12
CA TYR A 200 4.87 -5.15 3.75
C TYR A 200 5.68 -6.21 3.02
N VAL A 201 6.72 -6.73 3.68
CA VAL A 201 7.63 -7.74 3.13
C VAL A 201 6.88 -9.03 2.85
N LYS A 202 6.16 -9.56 3.84
CA LYS A 202 5.36 -10.79 3.70
C LYS A 202 4.39 -10.69 2.52
N GLY A 203 3.64 -9.58 2.45
CA GLY A 203 2.71 -9.34 1.36
C GLY A 203 3.39 -9.32 0.00
N TYR A 204 4.49 -8.57 -0.14
CA TYR A 204 5.20 -8.43 -1.40
C TYR A 204 5.72 -9.78 -1.90
N TRP A 205 6.44 -10.52 -1.03
CA TRP A 205 7.04 -11.80 -1.41
C TRP A 205 5.98 -12.88 -1.68
N THR A 206 4.85 -12.85 -0.96
CA THR A 206 3.72 -13.74 -1.27
C THR A 206 3.17 -13.46 -2.66
N VAL A 207 2.89 -12.20 -2.98
CA VAL A 207 2.34 -11.84 -4.30
C VAL A 207 3.33 -12.18 -5.40
N ARG A 208 4.62 -11.86 -5.19
CA ARG A 208 5.68 -12.17 -6.14
C ARG A 208 5.77 -13.66 -6.43
N TYR A 209 5.80 -14.49 -5.38
CA TYR A 209 5.78 -15.94 -5.53
C TYR A 209 4.58 -16.43 -6.35
N LEU A 210 3.38 -15.93 -6.03
CA LEU A 210 2.16 -16.36 -6.73
C LEU A 210 2.17 -15.95 -8.21
N GLU A 211 2.70 -14.78 -8.55
CA GLU A 211 2.81 -14.33 -9.94
C GLU A 211 3.92 -15.07 -10.71
N GLU A 212 5.03 -15.45 -10.06
CA GLU A 212 6.13 -16.19 -10.67
C GLU A 212 5.79 -17.68 -10.87
N GLU A 213 5.27 -18.36 -9.83
CA GLU A 213 5.06 -19.82 -9.82
C GLU A 213 3.64 -20.25 -10.19
N HIS A 214 2.66 -19.35 -10.02
CA HIS A 214 1.24 -19.64 -10.26
C HIS A 214 0.55 -18.53 -11.06
N PRO A 215 1.07 -18.16 -12.26
CA PRO A 215 0.57 -17.02 -13.02
C PRO A 215 -0.93 -17.12 -13.29
N GLY A 216 -1.65 -16.04 -13.03
CA GLY A 216 -3.11 -15.96 -13.19
C GLY A 216 -3.92 -16.51 -12.02
N PHE A 217 -3.30 -17.15 -11.02
CA PHE A 217 -4.01 -17.64 -9.83
C PHE A 217 -4.75 -16.52 -9.09
N LEU A 218 -4.09 -15.39 -8.83
CA LEU A 218 -4.71 -14.25 -8.16
C LEU A 218 -5.86 -13.66 -8.98
N LYS A 219 -5.71 -13.61 -10.31
CA LYS A 219 -6.76 -13.17 -11.23
C LYS A 219 -8.02 -14.02 -11.13
N GLU A 220 -7.88 -15.34 -11.17
CA GLU A 220 -9.02 -16.24 -11.03
C GLU A 220 -9.61 -16.15 -9.62
N THR A 221 -8.77 -16.06 -8.59
CA THR A 221 -9.21 -15.96 -7.20
C THR A 221 -10.06 -14.71 -6.96
N PHE A 222 -9.67 -13.55 -7.49
CA PHE A 222 -10.43 -12.30 -7.29
C PHE A 222 -11.77 -12.24 -8.03
N LYS A 223 -12.03 -13.14 -8.98
CA LYS A 223 -13.36 -13.25 -9.62
C LYS A 223 -14.41 -13.79 -8.65
N SER A 224 -14.00 -14.65 -7.73
CA SER A 224 -14.92 -15.43 -6.88
C SER A 224 -14.79 -15.13 -5.40
N TYR A 225 -13.64 -14.62 -4.95
CA TYR A 225 -13.33 -14.46 -3.53
C TYR A 225 -12.90 -13.02 -3.20
N LYS A 226 -13.17 -12.62 -1.96
CA LYS A 226 -12.79 -11.32 -1.41
C LYS A 226 -12.28 -11.47 0.02
N GLY A 227 -11.54 -10.48 0.49
CA GLY A 227 -11.06 -10.40 1.87
C GLY A 227 -10.37 -11.65 2.36
N LYS A 228 -10.81 -12.19 3.51
CA LYS A 228 -10.17 -13.36 4.14
C LYS A 228 -10.33 -14.65 3.33
N ASP A 229 -11.36 -14.77 2.48
CA ASP A 229 -11.50 -15.96 1.64
C ASP A 229 -10.38 -16.07 0.61
N VAL A 230 -9.83 -14.94 0.13
CA VAL A 230 -8.64 -14.94 -0.74
C VAL A 230 -7.44 -15.54 0.00
N VAL A 231 -7.25 -15.19 1.27
CA VAL A 231 -6.16 -15.74 2.08
C VAL A 231 -6.30 -17.25 2.20
N ARG A 232 -7.52 -17.74 2.47
CA ARG A 232 -7.79 -19.18 2.51
C ARG A 232 -7.41 -19.85 1.19
N MET A 233 -7.79 -19.28 0.05
CA MET A 233 -7.43 -19.84 -1.26
C MET A 233 -5.91 -19.86 -1.48
N ILE A 234 -5.18 -18.82 -1.07
CA ILE A 234 -3.72 -18.78 -1.15
C ILE A 234 -3.12 -19.90 -0.29
N VAL A 235 -3.59 -20.04 0.94
CA VAL A 235 -3.09 -21.02 1.91
C VAL A 235 -3.33 -22.45 1.42
N GLU A 236 -4.55 -22.73 0.94
CA GLU A 236 -4.90 -24.01 0.31
C GLU A 236 -4.03 -24.29 -0.93
N LYS A 237 -3.82 -23.29 -1.78
CA LYS A 237 -2.99 -23.40 -2.98
C LYS A 237 -1.53 -23.74 -2.64
N LEU A 238 -1.01 -23.19 -1.55
CA LEU A 238 0.35 -23.43 -1.06
C LEU A 238 0.45 -24.69 -0.19
N GLY A 239 -0.67 -25.35 0.13
CA GLY A 239 -0.69 -26.57 0.94
C GLY A 239 -0.23 -26.35 2.38
N LEU A 240 -0.43 -25.15 2.93
CA LEU A 240 -0.05 -24.86 4.32
C LEU A 240 -1.15 -25.31 5.29
N ASP A 241 -0.77 -25.55 6.53
CA ASP A 241 -1.67 -25.98 7.59
C ASP A 241 -2.56 -24.81 8.05
N THR A 242 -3.88 -25.00 8.04
CA THR A 242 -4.88 -23.98 8.43
C THR A 242 -5.45 -24.19 9.84
N THR A 243 -4.94 -25.15 10.60
CA THR A 243 -5.49 -25.50 11.93
C THR A 243 -5.22 -24.44 12.99
N ASP A 244 -4.13 -23.69 12.82
CA ASP A 244 -3.68 -22.62 13.72
C ASP A 244 -3.09 -21.50 12.88
N ASP A 245 -3.64 -20.28 13.06
CA ASP A 245 -3.18 -19.09 12.36
C ASP A 245 -1.69 -18.89 12.62
N GLU A 246 -1.21 -18.90 13.87
CA GLU A 246 0.21 -18.60 14.17
C GLU A 246 1.15 -19.57 13.47
N LYS A 247 0.78 -20.86 13.43
CA LYS A 247 1.52 -21.89 12.71
C LYS A 247 1.52 -21.66 11.21
N MET A 248 0.36 -21.35 10.62
CA MET A 248 0.23 -21.01 9.20
C MET A 248 1.12 -19.80 8.83
N TRP A 249 1.14 -18.77 9.67
CA TRP A 249 1.97 -17.58 9.47
C TRP A 249 3.46 -17.92 9.41
N GLY A 250 3.92 -18.74 10.35
CA GLY A 250 5.32 -19.22 10.39
C GLY A 250 5.68 -20.11 9.20
N GLN A 251 4.78 -21.01 8.79
CA GLN A 251 4.99 -21.86 7.60
C GLN A 251 5.11 -21.04 6.33
N LEU A 252 4.26 -20.02 6.15
CA LEU A 252 4.34 -19.13 4.99
C LEU A 252 5.66 -18.35 4.96
N ASP A 253 6.13 -17.87 6.11
CA ASP A 253 7.39 -17.13 6.20
C ASP A 253 8.60 -18.01 5.86
N GLU A 254 8.65 -19.22 6.43
CA GLU A 254 9.70 -20.20 6.14
C GLU A 254 9.67 -20.60 4.66
N PHE A 255 8.49 -20.88 4.11
CA PHE A 255 8.30 -21.22 2.71
C PHE A 255 8.86 -20.14 1.78
N LEU A 256 8.46 -18.88 1.99
CA LEU A 256 8.89 -17.76 1.15
C LEU A 256 10.39 -17.47 1.30
N TYR A 257 10.92 -17.55 2.53
CA TYR A 257 12.35 -17.35 2.77
C TYR A 257 13.17 -18.42 2.02
N ASN A 258 12.84 -19.70 2.21
CA ASN A 258 13.55 -20.80 1.58
C ASN A 258 13.46 -20.75 0.05
N HIS A 259 12.30 -20.34 -0.50
CA HIS A 259 12.17 -20.20 -1.95
C HIS A 259 13.05 -19.09 -2.52
N PHE A 260 13.16 -17.94 -1.84
CA PHE A 260 13.87 -16.76 -2.36
C PHE A 260 15.28 -16.54 -1.80
N GLU A 261 15.79 -17.40 -0.92
CA GLU A 261 17.09 -17.18 -0.26
C GLU A 261 18.25 -17.02 -1.25
N TYR A 262 18.19 -17.69 -2.40
CA TYR A 262 19.19 -17.59 -3.48
C TYR A 262 19.36 -16.15 -4.00
N LEU A 263 18.33 -15.31 -3.88
CA LEU A 263 18.42 -13.91 -4.29
C LEU A 263 19.33 -13.09 -3.35
N LEU A 264 19.51 -13.53 -2.09
CA LEU A 264 20.40 -12.85 -1.13
C LEU A 264 21.88 -13.05 -1.47
N GLU A 265 22.22 -14.06 -2.26
CA GLU A 265 23.59 -14.36 -2.69
C GLU A 265 24.01 -13.59 -3.95
N THR A 266 23.03 -13.02 -4.67
CA THR A 266 23.22 -12.44 -6.01
C THR A 266 23.10 -10.92 -6.06
N GLU A 267 22.76 -10.27 -4.93
CA GLU A 267 22.60 -8.82 -4.77
C GLU A 267 23.82 -8.16 -4.10
#